data_AF-A0A7Y7CEA9-F1
#
_entry.id   AF-A0A7Y7CEA9-F1
#
_cell.length_a   1.000
_cell.length_b   1.000
_cell.length_c   1.000
_cell.angle_alpha   90.00
_cell.angle_beta   90.00
_cell.angle_gamma   90.00
#
_symmetry.space_group_name_H-M   'P 1'
#
loop_
_entity.id
_entity.type
_entity.pdbx_description
1 polymer ?
#
loop_
_entity_poly.entity_id
_entity_poly.type
_entity_poly.pdbx_seq_one_letter_code
_entity_poly.pdbx_strand_id
1 'polypeptide(L)'
;MRSESRRLLLTCALLVCGAAGAEPLVGPSVGNADALVAEGTKLYNKRKYADASRVFLQATRANATLLPAYLGLGRARMGAKETAGACAAYRAWLKSAPDIQERPKAKGELDLCERQLKAARKKKKNQVPADLTARHVELKSDFFEALEAGTLLGAGSAGEKLRTLVTEGYLGTDLAEMGTRLSTASRAAAEDVHQRALKGEALETERLRAGRELLDLAKDTGEAAPQAPAQGLFLDGLAALRGNDSKGAEGLFAKAATAAPGVTEYRVWRAAALQRAGDLSGALSVMEAELPEDPRTDLLRAAVAQRTSKEDGARELERLLFQRYAAPPSR
;
A
#
# COMPACT_ATOMS: atom_id res chain seq x y z
N MET A 1 -46.66 -1.38 45.54
CA MET A 1 -45.87 -0.28 44.96
C MET A 1 -44.44 -0.79 44.81
N ARG A 2 -44.10 -1.19 43.59
CA ARG A 2 -42.81 -1.73 43.14
C ARG A 2 -42.18 -0.68 42.21
N SER A 3 -40.86 -0.71 42.04
CA SER A 3 -40.04 0.25 41.24
C SER A 3 -39.67 1.48 42.08
N GLU A 4 -38.43 1.90 42.28
CA GLU A 4 -37.31 2.03 41.34
C GLU A 4 -35.99 1.96 42.10
N SER A 5 -35.15 0.95 41.80
CA SER A 5 -33.76 0.88 42.27
C SER A 5 -32.99 -0.08 41.38
N ARG A 6 -32.92 0.21 40.08
CA ARG A 6 -31.99 -0.44 39.15
C ARG A 6 -31.01 0.60 38.63
N ARG A 7 -29.94 0.68 39.43
CA ARG A 7 -28.60 1.18 39.15
C ARG A 7 -28.28 1.25 37.66
N LEU A 8 -27.91 2.48 37.27
CA LEU A 8 -27.06 2.87 36.14
C LEU A 8 -26.20 1.70 35.62
N LEU A 9 -26.56 1.19 34.45
CA LEU A 9 -25.65 0.54 33.51
C LEU A 9 -25.18 1.63 32.56
N LEU A 10 -24.10 2.33 32.90
CA LEU A 10 -23.42 3.23 31.98
C LEU A 10 -22.37 2.44 31.21
N THR A 11 -22.76 2.13 29.98
CA THR A 11 -21.99 1.69 28.82
C THR A 11 -20.62 2.36 28.69
N CYS A 12 -19.55 1.59 28.92
CA CYS A 12 -18.24 1.82 28.32
C CYS A 12 -18.03 0.76 27.23
N ALA A 13 -18.62 0.99 26.05
CA ALA A 13 -18.26 0.25 24.85
C ALA A 13 -17.00 0.88 24.26
N LEU A 14 -15.83 0.35 24.63
CA LEU A 14 -14.58 0.61 23.93
C LEU A 14 -14.68 0.07 22.50
N LEU A 15 -14.95 0.97 21.56
CA LEU A 15 -14.70 0.76 20.13
C LEU A 15 -13.19 0.66 19.92
N VAL A 16 -12.65 -0.54 20.13
CA VAL A 16 -11.37 -0.93 19.54
C VAL A 16 -11.66 -1.17 18.06
N CYS A 17 -11.60 -0.11 17.26
CA CYS A 17 -11.39 -0.23 15.82
C CYS A 17 -9.98 -0.80 15.65
N GLY A 18 -9.86 -2.12 15.66
CA GLY A 18 -8.67 -2.79 15.16
C GLY A 18 -8.51 -2.38 13.71
N ALA A 19 -7.51 -1.57 13.42
CA ALA A 19 -7.00 -1.43 12.07
C ALA A 19 -6.47 -2.81 11.68
N ALA A 20 -7.33 -3.65 11.12
CA ALA A 20 -6.94 -4.84 10.41
C ALA A 20 -6.23 -4.35 9.15
N GLY A 21 -4.94 -4.01 9.28
CA GLY A 21 -4.08 -3.78 8.13
C GLY A 21 -4.16 -5.04 7.29
N ALA A 22 -4.67 -4.91 6.07
CA ALA A 22 -4.66 -6.01 5.12
C ALA A 22 -3.21 -6.50 4.98
N GLU A 23 -3.00 -7.81 5.10
CA GLU A 23 -1.67 -8.36 4.88
C GLU A 23 -1.24 -8.01 3.45
N PRO A 24 0.02 -7.57 3.24
CA PRO A 24 0.54 -7.29 1.91
C PRO A 24 0.41 -8.52 1.01
N LEU A 25 0.17 -8.28 -0.28
CA LEU A 25 -0.21 -9.32 -1.22
C LEU A 25 1.01 -10.17 -1.63
N VAL A 26 2.07 -9.50 -2.09
CA VAL A 26 3.32 -10.11 -2.59
C VAL A 26 4.49 -9.13 -2.49
N GLY A 27 5.72 -9.64 -2.41
CA GLY A 27 6.93 -8.82 -2.42
C GLY A 27 7.55 -8.54 -1.04
N PRO A 28 8.53 -7.63 -0.94
CA PRO A 28 9.34 -7.42 0.27
C PRO A 28 8.54 -7.03 1.51
N SER A 29 7.39 -6.37 1.32
CA SER A 29 6.48 -5.98 2.41
C SER A 29 5.86 -7.19 3.13
N VAL A 30 5.78 -8.35 2.48
CA VAL A 30 5.34 -9.62 3.09
C VAL A 30 6.35 -10.16 4.11
N GLY A 31 7.56 -9.63 4.12
CA GLY A 31 8.62 -9.97 5.07
C GLY A 31 9.78 -10.72 4.43
N ASN A 32 10.77 -11.09 5.25
CA ASN A 32 11.94 -11.83 4.79
C ASN A 32 11.57 -13.31 4.55
N ALA A 33 11.63 -13.75 3.29
CA ALA A 33 11.23 -15.09 2.89
C ALA A 33 12.03 -16.21 3.59
N ASP A 34 13.34 -16.02 3.82
CA ASP A 34 14.18 -17.02 4.50
C ASP A 34 13.82 -17.12 5.98
N ALA A 35 13.55 -15.99 6.63
CA ALA A 35 13.07 -15.97 8.02
C ALA A 35 11.72 -16.67 8.14
N LEU A 36 10.81 -16.44 7.20
CA LEU A 36 9.51 -17.12 7.13
C LEU A 36 9.69 -18.63 6.91
N VAL A 37 10.62 -19.07 6.06
CA VAL A 37 10.93 -20.50 5.89
C VAL A 37 11.46 -21.12 7.19
N ALA A 38 12.36 -20.42 7.90
CA ALA A 38 12.91 -20.89 9.16
C ALA A 38 11.80 -21.02 10.24
N GLU A 39 10.91 -20.04 10.33
CA GLU A 39 9.76 -20.06 11.24
C GLU A 39 8.76 -21.17 10.87
N GLY A 40 8.42 -21.30 9.60
CA GLY A 40 7.55 -22.37 9.09
C GLY A 40 8.11 -23.75 9.42
N THR A 41 9.42 -23.93 9.28
CA THR A 41 10.13 -25.17 9.65
C THR A 41 10.06 -25.45 11.14
N LYS A 42 10.24 -24.42 11.98
CA LYS A 42 10.10 -24.53 13.44
C LYS A 42 8.68 -24.95 13.84
N LEU A 43 7.65 -24.39 13.21
CA LEU A 43 6.25 -24.77 13.45
C LEU A 43 5.96 -26.19 12.96
N TYR A 44 6.49 -26.56 11.80
CA TYR A 44 6.37 -27.91 11.24
C TYR A 44 6.95 -28.97 12.18
N ASN A 45 8.15 -28.74 12.72
CA ASN A 45 8.80 -29.65 13.66
C ASN A 45 8.03 -29.79 14.98
N LYS A 46 7.28 -28.76 15.38
CA LYS A 46 6.35 -28.79 16.52
C LYS A 46 5.00 -29.46 16.19
N ARG A 47 4.85 -30.04 14.99
CA ARG A 47 3.62 -30.63 14.46
C ARG A 47 2.45 -29.64 14.34
N LYS A 48 2.72 -28.34 14.34
CA LYS A 48 1.73 -27.28 14.12
C LYS A 48 1.54 -27.04 12.63
N TYR A 49 0.99 -28.05 11.95
CA TYR A 49 0.99 -28.09 10.48
C TYR A 49 0.16 -26.99 9.81
N ALA A 50 -0.99 -26.63 10.38
CA ALA A 50 -1.82 -25.54 9.86
C ALA A 50 -1.16 -24.16 10.03
N ASP A 51 -0.47 -23.94 11.15
CA ASP A 51 0.28 -22.69 11.35
C ASP A 51 1.49 -22.64 10.40
N ALA A 52 2.21 -23.76 10.27
CA ALA A 52 3.33 -23.88 9.34
C ALA A 52 2.92 -23.64 7.88
N SER A 53 1.75 -24.16 7.45
CA SER A 53 1.27 -23.97 6.09
C SER A 53 0.98 -22.49 5.78
N ARG A 54 0.44 -21.73 6.74
CA ARG A 54 0.25 -20.28 6.58
C ARG A 54 1.57 -19.53 6.44
N VAL A 55 2.55 -19.83 7.30
CA VAL A 55 3.86 -19.16 7.26
C VAL A 55 4.63 -19.51 5.98
N PHE A 56 4.62 -20.77 5.54
CA PHE A 56 5.22 -21.14 4.26
C PHE A 56 4.51 -20.49 3.06
N LEU A 57 3.19 -20.30 3.12
CA LEU A 57 2.46 -19.57 2.09
C LEU A 57 2.91 -18.09 2.04
N GLN A 58 3.10 -17.45 3.19
CA GLN A 58 3.69 -16.11 3.25
C GLN A 58 5.10 -16.08 2.65
N ALA A 59 5.93 -17.09 2.93
CA ALA A 59 7.26 -17.21 2.32
C ALA A 59 7.19 -17.30 0.78
N THR A 60 6.23 -18.05 0.22
CA THR A 60 6.04 -18.12 -1.25
C THR A 60 5.57 -16.80 -1.86
N ARG A 61 4.89 -15.94 -1.09
CA ARG A 61 4.46 -14.60 -1.52
C ARG A 61 5.59 -13.58 -1.42
N ALA A 62 6.44 -13.70 -0.41
CA ALA A 62 7.62 -12.87 -0.21
C ALA A 62 8.69 -13.14 -1.28
N ASN A 63 8.89 -14.41 -1.64
CA ASN A 63 9.82 -14.81 -2.69
C ASN A 63 9.31 -16.05 -3.46
N ALA A 64 8.78 -15.84 -4.66
CA ALA A 64 8.24 -16.90 -5.51
C ALA A 64 9.31 -17.82 -6.13
N THR A 65 10.61 -17.48 -6.03
CA THR A 65 11.70 -18.34 -6.49
C THR A 65 12.29 -19.19 -5.36
N LEU A 66 11.85 -19.00 -4.11
CA LEU A 66 12.38 -19.69 -2.94
C LEU A 66 11.82 -21.13 -2.86
N LEU A 67 12.51 -22.06 -3.52
CA LEU A 67 12.11 -23.48 -3.59
C LEU A 67 11.82 -24.13 -2.21
N PRO A 68 12.61 -23.89 -1.15
CA PRO A 68 12.30 -24.45 0.18
C PRO A 68 10.90 -24.08 0.70
N ALA A 69 10.38 -22.89 0.36
CA ALA A 69 9.06 -22.46 0.79
C ALA A 69 7.95 -23.35 0.22
N TYR A 70 8.01 -23.69 -1.07
CA TYR A 70 7.01 -24.56 -1.71
C TYR A 70 7.06 -26.00 -1.19
N LEU A 71 8.26 -26.54 -0.96
CA LEU A 71 8.40 -27.90 -0.43
C LEU A 71 7.91 -27.99 1.01
N GLY A 72 8.28 -27.00 1.84
CA GLY A 72 7.78 -26.86 3.20
C GLY A 72 6.26 -26.72 3.24
N LEU A 73 5.68 -25.91 2.33
CA LEU A 73 4.23 -25.74 2.19
C LEU A 73 3.54 -27.06 1.85
N GLY A 74 4.04 -27.81 0.87
CA GLY A 74 3.49 -29.11 0.48
C GLY A 74 3.46 -30.10 1.65
N ARG A 75 4.58 -30.21 2.37
CA ARG A 75 4.71 -31.09 3.55
C ARG A 75 3.80 -30.65 4.69
N ALA A 76 3.77 -29.37 5.01
CA ALA A 76 2.91 -28.81 6.04
C ALA A 76 1.43 -29.04 5.73
N ARG A 77 0.99 -28.78 4.49
CA ARG A 77 -0.39 -29.03 4.06
C ARG A 77 -0.76 -30.51 4.11
N MET A 78 0.16 -31.43 3.76
CA MET A 78 -0.07 -32.87 3.95
C MET A 78 -0.28 -33.21 5.43
N GLY A 79 0.55 -32.67 6.33
CA GLY A 79 0.40 -32.85 7.77
C GLY A 79 -0.91 -32.27 8.31
N ALA A 80 -1.39 -31.17 7.74
CA ALA A 80 -2.67 -30.53 8.05
C ALA A 80 -3.89 -31.22 7.38
N LYS A 81 -3.68 -32.28 6.58
CA LYS A 81 -4.71 -32.98 5.79
C LYS A 81 -5.39 -32.11 4.72
N GLU A 82 -4.71 -31.05 4.28
CA GLU A 82 -5.11 -30.17 3.18
C GLU A 82 -4.61 -30.73 1.83
N THR A 83 -5.03 -31.95 1.50
CA THR A 83 -4.45 -32.74 0.39
C THR A 83 -4.49 -31.99 -0.96
N ALA A 84 -5.58 -31.31 -1.30
CA ALA A 84 -5.68 -30.58 -2.56
C ALA A 84 -4.61 -29.47 -2.67
N GLY A 85 -4.47 -28.65 -1.62
CA GLY A 85 -3.48 -27.58 -1.57
C GLY A 85 -2.05 -28.09 -1.47
N ALA A 86 -1.83 -29.25 -0.85
CA ALA A 86 -0.53 -29.90 -0.81
C ALA A 86 -0.06 -30.34 -2.21
N CYS A 87 -0.94 -30.99 -2.98
CA CYS A 87 -0.62 -31.44 -4.32
C CYS A 87 -0.27 -30.24 -5.23
N ALA A 88 -1.00 -29.13 -5.10
CA ALA A 88 -0.69 -27.89 -5.82
C ALA A 88 0.73 -27.36 -5.49
N ALA A 89 1.11 -27.36 -4.21
CA ALA A 89 2.45 -26.90 -3.79
C ALA A 89 3.58 -27.82 -4.30
N TYR A 90 3.39 -29.15 -4.27
CA TYR A 90 4.37 -30.08 -4.84
C TYR A 90 4.50 -29.94 -6.35
N ARG A 91 3.39 -29.75 -7.08
CA ARG A 91 3.44 -29.48 -8.53
C ARG A 91 4.18 -28.20 -8.85
N ALA A 92 3.92 -27.13 -8.09
CA ALA A 92 4.65 -25.87 -8.23
C ALA A 92 6.16 -26.08 -8.00
N TRP A 93 6.54 -26.77 -6.92
CA TRP A 93 7.95 -27.08 -6.64
C TRP A 93 8.61 -27.90 -7.76
N LEU A 94 7.96 -28.97 -8.24
CA LEU A 94 8.50 -29.84 -9.29
C LEU A 94 8.61 -29.13 -10.65
N LYS A 95 7.75 -28.14 -10.92
CA LYS A 95 7.86 -27.30 -12.11
C LYS A 95 9.08 -26.38 -12.03
N SER A 96 9.38 -25.84 -10.84
CA SER A 96 10.47 -24.87 -10.63
C SER A 96 11.84 -25.50 -10.36
N ALA A 97 11.92 -26.79 -10.02
CA ALA A 97 13.15 -27.49 -9.64
C ALA A 97 13.46 -28.72 -10.54
N PRO A 98 13.82 -28.53 -11.83
CA PRO A 98 14.02 -29.64 -12.76
C PRO A 98 15.19 -30.57 -12.41
N ASP A 99 16.25 -30.07 -11.75
CA ASP A 99 17.52 -30.79 -11.56
C ASP A 99 18.05 -30.77 -10.11
N ILE A 100 17.18 -30.97 -9.13
CA ILE A 100 17.56 -31.00 -7.70
C ILE A 100 17.55 -32.42 -7.16
N GLN A 101 18.54 -32.75 -6.31
CA GLN A 101 18.70 -34.08 -5.69
C GLN A 101 17.43 -34.60 -4.97
N GLU A 102 16.65 -33.70 -4.37
CA GLU A 102 15.40 -34.04 -3.67
C GLU A 102 14.22 -34.37 -4.60
N ARG A 103 14.36 -34.18 -5.92
CA ARG A 103 13.27 -34.32 -6.90
C ARG A 103 12.60 -35.70 -6.89
N PRO A 104 13.31 -36.84 -6.84
CA PRO A 104 12.66 -38.16 -6.77
C PRO A 104 11.79 -38.32 -5.52
N LYS A 105 12.25 -37.79 -4.38
CA LYS A 105 11.49 -37.82 -3.12
C LYS A 105 10.24 -36.95 -3.21
N ALA A 106 10.36 -35.71 -3.68
CA ALA A 106 9.21 -34.82 -3.87
C ALA A 106 8.19 -35.38 -4.88
N LYS A 107 8.65 -36.08 -5.92
CA LYS A 107 7.77 -36.80 -6.86
C LYS A 107 7.00 -37.92 -6.16
N GLY A 108 7.66 -38.72 -5.32
CA GLY A 108 6.97 -39.73 -4.50
C GLY A 108 5.95 -39.13 -3.52
N GLU A 109 6.28 -37.99 -2.91
CA GLU A 109 5.35 -37.23 -2.04
C GLU A 109 4.14 -36.69 -2.83
N LEU A 110 4.34 -36.20 -4.07
CA LEU A 110 3.25 -35.81 -4.96
C LEU A 110 2.38 -37.01 -5.35
N ASP A 111 2.96 -38.14 -5.76
CA ASP A 111 2.22 -39.33 -6.16
C ASP A 111 1.32 -39.83 -5.01
N LEU A 112 1.83 -39.79 -3.77
CA LEU A 112 1.05 -40.10 -2.58
C LEU A 112 -0.12 -39.11 -2.40
N CYS A 113 0.16 -37.82 -2.53
CA CYS A 113 -0.86 -36.77 -2.44
C CYS A 113 -1.98 -36.98 -3.47
N GLU A 114 -1.64 -37.25 -4.73
CA GLU A 114 -2.62 -37.43 -5.81
C GLU A 114 -3.48 -38.68 -5.61
N ARG A 115 -2.90 -39.77 -5.10
CA ARG A 115 -3.65 -40.96 -4.71
C ARG A 115 -4.66 -40.65 -3.60
N GLN A 116 -4.26 -39.91 -2.56
CA GLN A 116 -5.15 -39.49 -1.49
C GLN A 116 -6.28 -38.57 -1.99
N LEU A 117 -5.95 -37.62 -2.89
CA LEU A 117 -6.91 -36.71 -3.49
C LEU A 117 -7.95 -37.47 -4.33
N LYS A 118 -7.50 -38.42 -5.15
CA LYS A 118 -8.38 -39.30 -5.96
C LYS A 118 -9.31 -40.13 -5.08
N ALA A 119 -8.79 -40.72 -4.00
CA ALA A 119 -9.58 -41.49 -3.05
C ALA A 119 -10.63 -40.62 -2.35
N ALA A 120 -10.26 -39.41 -1.92
CA ALA A 120 -11.17 -38.45 -1.29
C ALA A 120 -12.30 -38.03 -2.23
N ARG A 121 -11.99 -37.75 -3.51
CA ARG A 121 -13.00 -37.42 -4.55
C ARG A 121 -14.00 -38.55 -4.76
N LYS A 122 -13.52 -39.79 -4.85
CA LYS A 122 -14.36 -40.99 -4.99
C LYS A 122 -15.29 -41.19 -3.78
N LYS A 123 -14.78 -40.99 -2.57
CA LYS A 123 -15.55 -41.17 -1.33
C LYS A 123 -16.63 -40.10 -1.12
N LYS A 124 -16.36 -38.85 -1.54
CA LYS A 124 -17.23 -37.70 -1.26
C LYS A 124 -18.09 -37.24 -2.45
N LYS A 125 -18.34 -38.09 -3.47
CA LYS A 125 -19.14 -37.74 -4.68
C LYS A 125 -18.85 -36.32 -5.21
N ASN A 126 -17.59 -36.00 -5.51
CA ASN A 126 -17.16 -34.69 -6.02
C ASN A 126 -17.33 -33.46 -5.09
N GLN A 127 -17.59 -33.64 -3.79
CA GLN A 127 -17.56 -32.52 -2.82
C GLN A 127 -16.14 -32.07 -2.40
N VAL A 128 -15.09 -32.69 -2.96
CA VAL A 128 -13.72 -32.19 -2.80
C VAL A 128 -13.55 -31.00 -3.74
N PRO A 129 -12.97 -29.87 -3.28
CA PRO A 129 -12.82 -28.67 -4.10
C PRO A 129 -12.30 -28.99 -5.50
N ALA A 130 -12.93 -28.36 -6.49
CA ALA A 130 -12.52 -28.44 -7.89
C ALA A 130 -11.03 -28.05 -8.02
N ASP A 131 -10.37 -28.58 -9.05
CA ASP A 131 -9.03 -28.13 -9.37
C ASP A 131 -9.10 -26.64 -9.74
N LEU A 132 -8.58 -25.77 -8.87
CA LEU A 132 -8.58 -24.32 -9.08
C LEU A 132 -7.70 -23.92 -10.26
N THR A 133 -6.96 -24.84 -10.88
CA THR A 133 -6.05 -24.53 -12.00
C THR A 133 -6.75 -23.78 -13.14
N ALA A 134 -7.94 -24.22 -13.58
CA ALA A 134 -8.67 -23.53 -14.65
C ALA A 134 -9.06 -22.09 -14.24
N ARG A 135 -9.63 -21.94 -13.04
CA ARG A 135 -9.98 -20.64 -12.46
C ARG A 135 -8.77 -19.72 -12.29
N HIS A 136 -7.61 -20.26 -11.89
CA HIS A 136 -6.38 -19.48 -11.79
C HIS A 136 -5.89 -19.03 -13.16
N VAL A 137 -6.05 -19.84 -14.22
CA VAL A 137 -5.71 -19.43 -15.59
C VAL A 137 -6.59 -18.27 -16.02
N GLU A 138 -7.90 -18.34 -15.80
CA GLU A 138 -8.85 -17.27 -16.08
C GLU A 138 -8.50 -15.99 -15.29
N LEU A 139 -8.35 -16.08 -13.96
CA LEU A 139 -8.00 -14.94 -13.11
C LEU A 139 -6.69 -14.26 -13.52
N LYS A 140 -5.71 -15.02 -14.03
CA LYS A 140 -4.47 -14.46 -14.56
C LYS A 140 -4.67 -13.74 -15.87
N SER A 141 -5.46 -14.32 -16.77
CA SER A 141 -5.82 -13.67 -18.03
C SER A 141 -6.47 -12.33 -17.75
N ASP A 142 -7.49 -12.33 -16.88
CA ASP A 142 -8.19 -11.12 -16.44
C ASP A 142 -7.24 -10.11 -15.77
N PHE A 143 -6.28 -10.59 -14.98
CA PHE A 143 -5.28 -9.73 -14.35
C PHE A 143 -4.46 -8.97 -15.39
N PHE A 144 -3.94 -9.67 -16.41
CA PHE A 144 -3.12 -9.03 -17.44
C PHE A 144 -3.93 -8.11 -18.34
N GLU A 145 -5.17 -8.50 -18.68
CA GLU A 145 -6.10 -7.63 -19.42
C GLU A 145 -6.39 -6.34 -18.65
N ALA A 146 -6.72 -6.44 -17.35
CA ALA A 146 -6.98 -5.27 -16.51
C ALA A 146 -5.73 -4.39 -16.34
N LEU A 147 -4.55 -5.00 -16.23
CA LEU A 147 -3.27 -4.29 -16.11
C LEU A 147 -2.95 -3.50 -17.39
N GLU A 148 -3.13 -4.12 -18.56
CA GLU A 148 -2.93 -3.48 -19.87
C GLU A 148 -3.93 -2.36 -20.13
N ALA A 149 -5.17 -2.52 -19.66
CA ALA A 149 -6.19 -1.48 -19.70
C ALA A 149 -5.94 -0.32 -18.70
N GLY A 150 -4.95 -0.44 -17.80
CA GLY A 150 -4.69 0.54 -16.75
C GLY A 150 -5.73 0.54 -15.62
N THR A 151 -6.53 -0.51 -15.51
CA THR A 151 -7.55 -0.69 -14.46
C THR A 151 -6.90 -1.30 -13.22
N LEU A 152 -6.32 -0.45 -12.37
CA LEU A 152 -5.50 -0.88 -11.22
C LEU A 152 -6.29 -1.04 -9.90
N LEU A 153 -7.32 -0.21 -9.70
CA LEU A 153 -8.16 -0.19 -8.50
C LEU A 153 -9.63 -0.48 -8.81
N GLY A 154 -10.38 -0.89 -7.80
CA GLY A 154 -11.82 -1.17 -7.90
C GLY A 154 -12.17 -2.59 -8.34
N ALA A 155 -13.45 -2.82 -8.61
CA ALA A 155 -13.96 -4.13 -9.03
C ALA A 155 -13.47 -4.47 -10.45
N GLY A 156 -13.02 -5.71 -10.65
CA GLY A 156 -12.43 -6.19 -11.89
C GLY A 156 -10.99 -5.73 -12.13
N SER A 157 -10.37 -5.02 -11.18
CA SER A 157 -9.03 -4.47 -11.37
C SER A 157 -7.92 -5.50 -11.27
N ALA A 158 -6.75 -5.17 -11.81
CA ALA A 158 -5.55 -5.99 -11.65
C ALA A 158 -5.21 -6.23 -10.15
N GLY A 159 -5.39 -5.21 -9.31
CA GLY A 159 -5.20 -5.34 -7.86
C GLY A 159 -6.16 -6.34 -7.22
N GLU A 160 -7.44 -6.32 -7.58
CA GLU A 160 -8.42 -7.29 -7.07
C GLU A 160 -8.10 -8.70 -7.58
N LYS A 161 -7.84 -8.88 -8.88
CA LYS A 161 -7.53 -10.19 -9.47
C LYS A 161 -6.30 -10.84 -8.83
N LEU A 162 -5.24 -10.05 -8.60
CA LEU A 162 -4.05 -10.54 -7.89
C LEU A 162 -4.37 -10.92 -6.45
N ARG A 163 -5.15 -10.09 -5.73
CA ARG A 163 -5.59 -10.41 -4.37
C ARG A 163 -6.37 -11.72 -4.35
N THR A 164 -7.31 -11.92 -5.27
CA THR A 164 -8.08 -13.16 -5.39
C THR A 164 -7.17 -14.37 -5.63
N LEU A 165 -6.21 -14.28 -6.56
CA LEU A 165 -5.22 -15.34 -6.79
C LEU A 165 -4.45 -15.69 -5.50
N VAL A 166 -3.97 -14.67 -4.79
CA VAL A 166 -3.19 -14.83 -3.55
C VAL A 166 -4.03 -15.45 -2.42
N THR A 167 -5.28 -15.02 -2.28
CA THR A 167 -6.23 -15.55 -1.29
C THR A 167 -6.67 -16.98 -1.60
N GLU A 168 -6.86 -17.32 -2.87
CA GLU A 168 -7.18 -18.67 -3.32
C GLU A 168 -5.98 -19.64 -3.28
N GLY A 169 -4.81 -19.12 -2.93
CA GLY A 169 -3.60 -19.91 -2.74
C GLY A 169 -2.96 -20.32 -4.06
N TYR A 170 -3.04 -19.48 -5.09
CA TYR A 170 -2.22 -19.60 -6.28
C TYR A 170 -0.73 -19.58 -5.88
N LEU A 171 0.07 -20.42 -6.55
CA LEU A 171 1.48 -20.68 -6.24
C LEU A 171 2.37 -20.58 -7.48
N GLY A 172 1.92 -19.85 -8.50
CA GLY A 172 2.71 -19.69 -9.72
C GLY A 172 4.00 -18.92 -9.48
N THR A 173 5.05 -19.29 -10.20
CA THR A 173 6.34 -18.58 -10.20
C THR A 173 6.23 -17.15 -10.74
N ASP A 174 5.18 -16.88 -11.52
CA ASP A 174 4.87 -15.57 -12.09
C ASP A 174 4.19 -14.62 -11.10
N LEU A 175 3.85 -15.05 -9.88
CA LEU A 175 3.31 -14.15 -8.84
C LEU A 175 4.22 -12.96 -8.55
N ALA A 176 5.53 -13.19 -8.49
CA ALA A 176 6.51 -12.13 -8.28
C ALA A 176 6.49 -11.13 -9.44
N GLU A 177 6.46 -11.63 -10.67
CA GLU A 177 6.40 -10.77 -11.87
C GLU A 177 5.08 -9.98 -11.92
N MET A 178 3.95 -10.62 -11.66
CA MET A 178 2.63 -9.97 -11.59
C MET A 178 2.64 -8.85 -10.54
N GLY A 179 3.17 -9.13 -9.34
CA GLY A 179 3.36 -8.13 -8.29
C GLY A 179 4.23 -6.96 -8.74
N THR A 180 5.41 -7.22 -9.31
CA THR A 180 6.32 -6.18 -9.81
C THR A 180 5.70 -5.32 -10.90
N ARG A 181 4.98 -5.92 -11.86
CA ARG A 181 4.31 -5.19 -12.94
C ARG A 181 3.18 -4.32 -12.39
N LEU A 182 2.34 -4.86 -11.50
CA LEU A 182 1.28 -4.09 -10.85
C LEU A 182 1.84 -2.96 -9.97
N SER A 183 2.89 -3.22 -9.21
CA SER A 183 3.58 -2.21 -8.39
C SER A 183 4.14 -1.08 -9.26
N THR A 184 4.75 -1.42 -10.40
CA THR A 184 5.29 -0.43 -11.34
C THR A 184 4.19 0.42 -11.97
N ALA A 185 3.11 -0.20 -12.46
CA ALA A 185 1.96 0.52 -13.00
C ALA A 185 1.30 1.42 -11.94
N SER A 186 1.15 0.92 -10.71
CA SER A 186 0.53 1.67 -9.61
C SER A 186 1.36 2.87 -9.19
N ARG A 187 2.69 2.74 -9.12
CA ARG A 187 3.60 3.88 -8.86
C ARG A 187 3.51 4.93 -9.96
N ALA A 188 3.53 4.52 -11.22
CA ALA A 188 3.45 5.46 -12.33
C ALA A 188 2.12 6.24 -12.31
N ALA A 189 1.00 5.56 -12.06
CA ALA A 189 -0.31 6.20 -11.97
C ALA A 189 -0.44 7.11 -10.73
N ALA A 190 0.13 6.73 -9.59
CA ALA A 190 0.18 7.57 -8.40
C ALA A 190 1.05 8.82 -8.61
N GLU A 191 2.21 8.67 -9.28
CA GLU A 191 3.10 9.78 -9.60
C GLU A 191 2.43 10.79 -10.53
N ASP A 192 1.65 10.35 -11.52
CA ASP A 192 0.86 11.26 -12.38
C ASP A 192 -0.09 12.13 -11.54
N VAL A 193 -0.86 11.51 -10.63
CA VAL A 193 -1.77 12.22 -9.73
C VAL A 193 -1.00 13.21 -8.86
N HIS A 194 0.12 12.78 -8.30
CA HIS A 194 0.99 13.61 -7.47
C HIS A 194 1.57 14.82 -8.24
N GLN A 195 2.11 14.62 -9.44
CA GLN A 195 2.67 15.69 -10.26
C GLN A 195 1.62 16.70 -10.70
N ARG A 196 0.42 16.25 -11.05
CA ARG A 196 -0.71 17.14 -11.37
C ARG A 196 -1.14 17.97 -10.16
N ALA A 197 -1.18 17.34 -9.00
CA ALA A 197 -1.45 18.01 -7.74
C ALA A 197 -0.38 19.07 -7.40
N LEU A 198 0.91 18.76 -7.59
CA LEU A 198 2.00 19.73 -7.39
C LEU A 198 1.91 20.93 -8.34
N LYS A 199 1.46 20.72 -9.58
CA LYS A 199 1.21 21.79 -10.56
C LYS A 199 -0.02 22.64 -10.23
N GLY A 200 -0.74 22.36 -9.15
CA GLY A 200 -1.91 23.10 -8.73
C GLY A 200 -3.18 22.75 -9.51
N GLU A 201 -3.21 21.62 -10.22
CA GLU A 201 -4.40 21.18 -10.91
C GLU A 201 -5.53 20.86 -9.91
N ALA A 202 -6.76 21.28 -10.25
CA ALA A 202 -7.93 21.00 -9.42
C ALA A 202 -8.37 19.54 -9.59
N LEU A 203 -7.76 18.65 -8.82
CA LEU A 203 -8.14 17.24 -8.76
C LEU A 203 -9.31 17.02 -7.78
N GLU A 204 -10.26 16.18 -8.19
CA GLU A 204 -11.36 15.71 -7.35
C GLU A 204 -10.86 14.86 -6.18
N THR A 205 -11.57 14.90 -5.05
CA THR A 205 -11.21 14.15 -3.83
C THR A 205 -11.05 12.65 -4.08
N GLU A 206 -11.91 12.06 -4.93
CA GLU A 206 -11.82 10.64 -5.29
C GLU A 206 -10.53 10.32 -6.06
N ARG A 207 -10.05 11.25 -6.91
CA ARG A 207 -8.79 11.06 -7.65
C ARG A 207 -7.58 11.12 -6.71
N LEU A 208 -7.61 12.00 -5.72
CA LEU A 208 -6.57 12.09 -4.68
C LEU A 208 -6.53 10.82 -3.83
N ARG A 209 -7.69 10.32 -3.39
CA ARG A 209 -7.80 9.04 -2.66
C ARG A 209 -7.31 7.86 -3.50
N ALA A 210 -7.69 7.79 -4.77
CA ALA A 210 -7.19 6.77 -5.69
C ALA A 210 -5.65 6.83 -5.80
N GLY A 211 -5.05 8.03 -5.88
CA GLY A 211 -3.59 8.19 -5.86
C GLY A 211 -2.96 7.62 -4.59
N ARG A 212 -3.57 7.87 -3.42
CA ARG A 212 -3.12 7.30 -2.13
C ARG A 212 -3.22 5.78 -2.10
N GLU A 213 -4.33 5.22 -2.56
CA GLU A 213 -4.57 3.78 -2.64
C GLU A 213 -3.60 3.08 -3.60
N LEU A 214 -3.23 3.74 -4.71
CA LEU A 214 -2.22 3.22 -5.64
C LEU A 214 -0.83 3.12 -4.99
N LEU A 215 -0.46 4.08 -4.12
CA LEU A 215 0.79 4.01 -3.37
C LEU A 215 0.79 2.84 -2.38
N ASP A 216 -0.34 2.58 -1.71
CA ASP A 216 -0.49 1.41 -0.83
C ASP A 216 -0.43 0.11 -1.64
N LEU A 217 -1.14 0.03 -2.77
CA LEU A 217 -1.10 -1.15 -3.63
C LEU A 217 0.30 -1.41 -4.16
N ALA A 218 1.05 -0.37 -4.53
CA ALA A 218 2.43 -0.49 -4.98
C ALA A 218 3.35 -1.08 -3.90
N LYS A 219 3.17 -0.64 -2.65
CA LYS A 219 3.89 -1.16 -1.48
C LYS A 219 3.51 -2.61 -1.18
N ASP A 220 2.24 -2.98 -1.36
CA ASP A 220 1.73 -4.32 -1.05
C ASP A 220 2.03 -5.36 -2.13
N THR A 221 2.47 -4.93 -3.31
CA THR A 221 2.73 -5.82 -4.45
C THR A 221 4.18 -5.82 -4.91
N GLY A 222 5.02 -4.95 -4.37
CA GLY A 222 6.40 -4.82 -4.77
C GLY A 222 7.22 -3.96 -3.82
N GLU A 223 8.21 -3.28 -4.36
CA GLU A 223 9.09 -2.43 -3.57
C GLU A 223 8.48 -1.04 -3.35
N ALA A 224 8.46 -0.61 -2.10
CA ALA A 224 8.00 0.74 -1.75
C ALA A 224 8.92 1.79 -2.38
N ALA A 225 8.34 2.77 -3.08
CA ALA A 225 9.11 3.92 -3.54
C ALA A 225 9.56 4.76 -2.33
N PRO A 226 10.83 5.22 -2.26
CA PRO A 226 11.32 5.99 -1.10
C PRO A 226 10.49 7.23 -0.77
N GLN A 227 9.90 7.87 -1.79
CA GLN A 227 9.08 9.07 -1.63
C GLN A 227 7.59 8.79 -1.42
N ALA A 228 7.12 7.54 -1.56
CA ALA A 228 5.72 7.18 -1.44
C ALA A 228 5.07 7.61 -0.11
N PRO A 229 5.74 7.52 1.06
CA PRO A 229 5.16 8.01 2.31
C PRO A 229 4.88 9.51 2.29
N ALA A 230 5.80 10.31 1.76
CA ALA A 230 5.66 11.76 1.68
C ALA A 230 4.57 12.16 0.67
N GLN A 231 4.54 11.50 -0.49
CA GLN A 231 3.52 11.69 -1.52
C GLN A 231 2.12 11.33 -1.00
N GLY A 232 1.99 10.22 -0.28
CA GLY A 232 0.72 9.80 0.33
C GLY A 232 0.20 10.83 1.33
N LEU A 233 1.06 11.32 2.23
CA LEU A 233 0.71 12.38 3.18
C LEU A 233 0.27 13.67 2.47
N PHE A 234 0.93 14.02 1.36
CA PHE A 234 0.56 15.18 0.56
C PHE A 234 -0.82 15.03 -0.09
N LEU A 235 -1.10 13.88 -0.72
CA LEU A 235 -2.41 13.61 -1.33
C LEU A 235 -3.54 13.59 -0.29
N ASP A 236 -3.28 12.99 0.88
CA ASP A 236 -4.21 13.01 2.01
C ASP A 236 -4.46 14.44 2.51
N GLY A 237 -3.41 15.27 2.58
CA GLY A 237 -3.51 16.68 2.96
C GLY A 237 -4.36 17.50 2.00
N LEU A 238 -4.22 17.27 0.69
CA LEU A 238 -5.07 17.92 -0.32
C LEU A 238 -6.53 17.47 -0.21
N ALA A 239 -6.78 16.17 -0.01
CA ALA A 239 -8.13 15.65 0.19
C ALA A 239 -8.79 16.26 1.43
N ALA A 240 -8.05 16.39 2.54
CA ALA A 240 -8.52 17.05 3.76
C ALA A 240 -8.85 18.53 3.52
N LEU A 241 -8.00 19.25 2.78
CA LEU A 241 -8.21 20.66 2.46
C LEU A 241 -9.47 20.88 1.60
N ARG A 242 -9.74 19.96 0.65
CA ARG A 242 -10.99 19.94 -0.14
C ARG A 242 -12.22 19.64 0.72
N GLY A 243 -12.06 18.78 1.73
CA GLY A 243 -13.06 18.49 2.76
C GLY A 243 -13.25 19.59 3.81
N ASN A 244 -12.62 20.76 3.63
CA ASN A 244 -12.64 21.89 4.56
C ASN A 244 -11.99 21.63 5.93
N ASP A 245 -11.17 20.57 6.03
CA ASP A 245 -10.33 20.28 7.21
C ASP A 245 -8.94 20.90 7.03
N SER A 246 -8.89 22.23 7.12
CA SER A 246 -7.64 23.00 6.96
C SER A 246 -6.60 22.66 8.04
N LYS A 247 -7.04 22.30 9.26
CA LYS A 247 -6.14 21.96 10.36
C LYS A 247 -5.54 20.56 10.18
N GLY A 248 -6.33 19.58 9.78
CA GLY A 248 -5.84 18.25 9.42
C GLY A 248 -4.89 18.31 8.22
N ALA A 249 -5.23 19.11 7.21
CA ALA A 249 -4.38 19.32 6.04
C ALA A 249 -3.01 19.91 6.40
N GLU A 250 -2.96 20.94 7.27
CA GLU A 250 -1.69 21.53 7.75
C GLU A 250 -0.77 20.47 8.37
N GLY A 251 -1.31 19.65 9.27
CA GLY A 251 -0.53 18.60 9.95
C GLY A 251 -0.04 17.51 8.98
N LEU A 252 -0.81 17.19 7.94
CA LEU A 252 -0.43 16.25 6.90
C LEU A 252 0.69 16.81 6.01
N PHE A 253 0.58 18.08 5.59
CA PHE A 253 1.62 18.74 4.81
C PHE A 253 2.92 18.94 5.60
N ALA A 254 2.84 19.23 6.90
CA ALA A 254 4.01 19.29 7.78
C ALA A 254 4.74 17.93 7.82
N LYS A 255 4.01 16.82 7.96
CA LYS A 255 4.61 15.48 7.92
C LYS A 255 5.19 15.16 6.55
N ALA A 256 4.52 15.55 5.46
CA ALA A 256 5.02 15.37 4.10
C ALA A 256 6.34 16.14 3.88
N ALA A 257 6.40 17.40 4.31
CA ALA A 257 7.60 18.24 4.21
C ALA A 257 8.78 17.69 5.02
N THR A 258 8.53 17.15 6.22
CA THR A 258 9.56 16.48 7.02
C THR A 258 10.05 15.19 6.35
N ALA A 259 9.15 14.42 5.74
CA ALA A 259 9.50 13.16 5.06
C ALA A 259 10.25 13.39 3.73
N ALA A 260 10.01 14.51 3.04
CA ALA A 260 10.73 14.89 1.83
C ALA A 260 11.14 16.38 1.86
N PRO A 261 12.22 16.72 2.60
CA PRO A 261 12.65 18.12 2.76
C PRO A 261 13.03 18.82 1.45
N GLY A 262 13.40 18.06 0.41
CA GLY A 262 13.72 18.60 -0.91
C GLY A 262 12.51 19.09 -1.71
N VAL A 263 11.28 18.75 -1.32
CA VAL A 263 10.06 19.17 -2.03
C VAL A 263 9.50 20.44 -1.37
N THR A 264 9.82 21.60 -1.95
CA THR A 264 9.42 22.92 -1.46
C THR A 264 7.91 23.11 -1.39
N GLU A 265 7.19 22.53 -2.35
CA GLU A 265 5.76 22.66 -2.54
C GLU A 265 4.96 22.16 -1.33
N TYR A 266 5.44 21.15 -0.60
CA TYR A 266 4.75 20.66 0.59
C TYR A 266 4.66 21.74 1.69
N ARG A 267 5.69 22.56 1.84
CA ARG A 267 5.71 23.68 2.79
C ARG A 267 4.79 24.81 2.35
N VAL A 268 4.74 25.06 1.04
CA VAL A 268 3.82 26.04 0.46
C VAL A 268 2.37 25.62 0.68
N TRP A 269 2.04 24.35 0.47
CA TRP A 269 0.70 23.81 0.72
C TRP A 269 0.33 23.80 2.20
N ARG A 270 1.30 23.58 3.10
CA ARG A 270 1.11 23.79 4.55
C ARG A 270 0.71 25.24 4.86
N ALA A 271 1.43 26.23 4.33
CA ALA A 271 1.09 27.63 4.50
C ALA A 271 -0.29 27.97 3.89
N ALA A 272 -0.62 27.40 2.72
CA ALA A 272 -1.94 27.57 2.11
C ALA A 272 -3.07 27.00 2.98
N ALA A 273 -2.84 25.88 3.67
CA ALA A 273 -3.79 25.32 4.62
C ALA A 273 -4.04 26.26 5.82
N LEU A 274 -2.98 26.86 6.38
CA LEU A 274 -3.09 27.88 7.44
C LEU A 274 -3.86 29.12 6.97
N GLN A 275 -3.54 29.61 5.76
CA GLN A 275 -4.27 30.73 5.16
C GLN A 275 -5.77 30.41 5.00
N ARG A 276 -6.11 29.19 4.55
CA ARG A 276 -7.51 28.76 4.41
C ARG A 276 -8.22 28.59 5.76
N ALA A 277 -7.48 28.26 6.82
CA ALA A 277 -7.97 28.30 8.20
C ALA A 277 -8.15 29.73 8.75
N GLY A 278 -7.74 30.76 7.99
CA GLY A 278 -7.82 32.17 8.40
C GLY A 278 -6.58 32.67 9.15
N ASP A 279 -5.59 31.81 9.39
CA ASP A 279 -4.35 32.14 10.08
C ASP A 279 -3.26 32.61 9.09
N LEU A 280 -3.44 33.83 8.57
CA LEU A 280 -2.52 34.41 7.60
C LEU A 280 -1.13 34.69 8.22
N SER A 281 -1.09 35.08 9.49
CA SER A 281 0.15 35.33 10.22
C SER A 281 0.94 34.06 10.49
N GLY A 282 0.25 32.97 10.86
CA GLY A 282 0.87 31.64 10.98
C GLY A 282 1.38 31.13 9.65
N ALA A 283 0.62 31.32 8.56
CA ALA A 283 1.08 30.98 7.21
C ALA A 283 2.38 31.72 6.85
N LEU A 284 2.46 33.03 7.15
CA LEU A 284 3.66 33.82 6.91
C LEU A 284 4.84 33.32 7.74
N SER A 285 4.63 33.07 9.03
CA SER A 285 5.67 32.56 9.94
C SER A 285 6.29 31.25 9.42
N VAL A 286 5.47 30.32 8.93
CA VAL A 286 5.96 29.08 8.31
C VAL A 286 6.76 29.36 7.04
N MET A 287 6.26 30.22 6.15
CA MET A 287 6.95 30.55 4.90
C MET A 287 8.28 31.28 5.13
N GLU A 288 8.35 32.20 6.09
CA GLU A 288 9.59 32.91 6.40
C GLU A 288 10.64 32.01 7.06
N ALA A 289 10.20 31.09 7.93
CA ALA A 289 11.10 30.16 8.60
C ALA A 289 11.68 29.12 7.63
N GLU A 290 10.87 28.61 6.69
CA GLU A 290 11.25 27.46 5.87
C GLU A 290 11.57 27.81 4.40
N LEU A 291 11.08 28.95 3.90
CA LEU A 291 11.20 29.40 2.51
C LEU A 291 11.38 30.94 2.40
N PRO A 292 12.37 31.55 3.09
CA PRO A 292 12.50 33.02 3.16
C PRO A 292 12.67 33.70 1.80
N GLU A 293 13.32 33.03 0.85
CA GLU A 293 13.62 33.55 -0.50
C GLU A 293 12.53 33.22 -1.54
N ASP A 294 11.48 32.49 -1.16
CA ASP A 294 10.41 32.13 -2.09
C ASP A 294 9.55 33.38 -2.42
N PRO A 295 9.29 33.69 -3.71
CA PRO A 295 8.48 34.85 -4.09
C PRO A 295 7.08 34.86 -3.45
N ARG A 296 6.51 33.70 -3.14
CA ARG A 296 5.21 33.56 -2.46
C ARG A 296 5.29 34.04 -1.01
N THR A 297 6.44 33.93 -0.35
CA THR A 297 6.68 34.47 0.99
C THR A 297 6.57 35.99 0.99
N ASP A 298 7.14 36.66 0.00
CA ASP A 298 7.02 38.12 -0.09
C ASP A 298 5.57 38.56 -0.36
N LEU A 299 4.85 37.86 -1.24
CA LEU A 299 3.43 38.15 -1.50
C LEU A 299 2.60 37.98 -0.24
N LEU A 300 2.88 36.93 0.54
CA LEU A 300 2.22 36.69 1.81
C LEU A 300 2.56 37.76 2.85
N ARG A 301 3.81 38.24 2.89
CA ARG A 301 4.24 39.36 3.73
C ARG A 301 3.46 40.63 3.41
N ALA A 302 3.36 40.98 2.13
CA ALA A 302 2.58 42.12 1.67
C ALA A 302 1.08 41.98 2.03
N ALA A 303 0.50 40.78 1.87
CA ALA A 303 -0.89 40.52 2.22
C ALA A 303 -1.16 40.65 3.74
N VAL A 304 -0.24 40.17 4.58
CA VAL A 304 -0.31 40.35 6.04
C VAL A 304 -0.18 41.83 6.40
N ALA A 305 0.80 42.54 5.83
CA ALA A 305 1.01 43.97 6.09
C ALA A 305 -0.21 44.81 5.72
N GLN A 306 -0.83 44.52 4.56
CA GLN A 306 -2.05 45.20 4.11
C GLN A 306 -3.25 44.98 5.04
N ARG A 307 -3.34 43.81 5.69
CA ARG A 307 -4.37 43.55 6.71
C ARG A 307 -4.11 44.31 8.01
N THR A 308 -2.85 44.60 8.33
CA THR A 308 -2.47 45.38 9.52
C THR A 308 -2.75 46.88 9.31
N SER A 309 -2.26 47.46 8.22
CA SER A 309 -2.52 48.86 7.86
C SER A 309 -2.35 49.12 6.36
N LYS A 310 -2.96 50.19 5.85
CA LYS A 310 -2.81 50.59 4.44
C LYS A 310 -1.37 51.05 4.15
N GLU A 311 -0.77 51.74 5.11
CA GLU A 311 0.58 52.28 5.05
C GLU A 311 1.63 51.16 4.99
N ASP A 312 1.50 50.13 5.84
CA ASP A 312 2.42 49.00 5.84
C ASP A 312 2.27 48.14 4.59
N GLY A 313 1.03 47.93 4.14
CA GLY A 313 0.77 47.27 2.86
C GLY A 313 1.41 48.01 1.68
N ALA A 314 1.29 49.34 1.63
CA ALA A 314 1.89 50.15 0.58
C ALA A 314 3.43 50.06 0.59
N ARG A 315 4.07 50.09 1.77
CA ARG A 315 5.52 49.93 1.91
C ARG A 315 6.01 48.57 1.42
N GLU A 316 5.34 47.49 1.78
CA GLU A 316 5.73 46.14 1.33
C GLU A 316 5.53 45.95 -0.18
N LEU A 317 4.46 46.52 -0.76
CA LEU A 317 4.26 46.51 -2.21
C LEU A 317 5.32 47.35 -2.93
N GLU A 318 5.71 48.50 -2.38
CA GLU A 318 6.80 49.32 -2.91
C GLU A 318 8.12 48.55 -2.88
N ARG A 319 8.44 47.89 -1.76
CA ARG A 319 9.60 47.00 -1.63
C ARG A 319 9.60 45.94 -2.74
N LEU A 320 8.49 45.25 -2.93
CA LEU A 320 8.33 44.20 -3.93
C LEU A 320 8.48 44.67 -5.37
N LEU A 321 7.88 45.81 -5.71
CA LEU A 321 7.85 46.32 -7.08
C LEU A 321 9.14 47.03 -7.47
N PHE A 322 9.82 47.69 -6.54
CA PHE A 322 10.94 48.58 -6.86
C PHE A 322 12.31 48.11 -6.37
N GLN A 323 12.40 47.35 -5.27
CA GLN A 323 13.70 46.86 -4.80
C GLN A 323 14.13 45.57 -5.49
N ARG A 324 13.19 44.73 -5.95
CA ARG A 324 13.50 43.48 -6.67
C ARG A 324 14.06 43.71 -8.09
N TYR A 325 13.87 44.91 -8.65
CA TYR A 325 14.35 45.31 -9.98
C TYR A 325 15.54 46.27 -9.93
N ALA A 326 16.06 46.59 -8.75
CA ALA A 326 17.33 47.30 -8.64
C ALA A 326 18.44 46.37 -9.17
N ALA A 327 18.99 46.68 -10.34
CA ALA A 327 20.08 45.92 -10.95
C ALA A 327 21.23 45.73 -9.95
N PRO A 328 21.91 44.56 -9.94
CA PRO A 328 23.06 44.37 -9.08
C PRO A 328 24.09 45.47 -9.40
N PRO A 329 24.75 46.06 -8.38
CA PRO A 329 25.76 47.07 -8.63
C PRO A 329 26.85 46.46 -9.50
N SER A 330 27.05 47.04 -10.68
CA SER A 330 28.13 46.69 -11.60
C SER A 330 29.46 46.79 -10.86
N ARG A 331 30.12 45.65 -10.68
CA ARG A 331 31.53 45.57 -10.31
C ARG A 331 32.37 45.38 -11.56
#